data_AF-A0A9X6Q3A5-F1
#
_entry.id   AF-A0A9X6Q3A5-F1
#
_cell.length_a   1.000
_cell.length_b   1.000
_cell.length_c   1.000
_cell.angle_alpha   90.00
_cell.angle_beta   90.00
_cell.angle_gamma   90.00
#
_symmetry.space_group_name_H-M   'P 1'
#
loop_
_entity.id
_entity.type
_entity.pdbx_description
1 polymer ?
#
loop_
_entity_poly.entity_id
_entity_poly.type
_entity_poly.pdbx_seq_one_letter_code
_entity_poly.pdbx_strand_id
1 'polypeptide(L)'
;MFFYKEGEGYKLGKYQKIRRKMRNIKNFFRKVYFKVEGKIRYPITYSLFTFVRYIEIGIVVLIITTLLQKFRVLNWEWLEGILSLIPTISDETLNRQFLFSQISTTFLILSLFSLITNLKKEKVFGISIYKIAFAKSVLGNIIFISVSVFCLLFTNIWIYITDSSSSIIFNVFLITLFLLSLFVIKIILYSNSQALSINKVASMYYTENIKIVRKPRMKIGAQEEFSEYLFDLNEDAIEKILKGDIEYHRNFYIYERIANLSLINYKSKIQENYTEISSKPDIILMWVSAIEELVKKGLYTEALSQYNRMISLFIRHEVYLSSFRINELLEQILISISAAESKVILEQNQKLILGSIEITMKYGYFGFNNDFSYTRLGKKKNMFYLQPLYGNFMNDCYNLIDKNKNFTDLEKSRKVYEYFEKLRMMPWSVTNYIPTEIKYFDVSRELKEYNEDVYLVGVPLSNLLLVLIQEDKKGRLLYFLNDYRDNSIYLACLIVASKLATLYVRTKEDEKDKKLIGEYLVWILSKIIELDEKKIKYYCYTIGQTMGRATSNLYSAVYLTTRNKEILNIVKQTIMIKKKSINVEDIVFSNQELSEIVKLFFAKYDKNLLKDKQEEADQKISEKFGLLVNLL
;
A
#
# COMPACT_ATOMS: atom_id res chain seq x y z
N MET A 1 -29.91 -6.04 -41.36
CA MET A 1 -29.76 -7.51 -41.36
C MET A 1 -28.53 -7.83 -40.53
N PHE A 2 -28.75 -8.54 -39.42
CA PHE A 2 -27.78 -8.81 -38.37
C PHE A 2 -26.66 -9.76 -38.84
N PHE A 3 -25.41 -9.43 -38.54
CA PHE A 3 -24.38 -10.43 -38.20
C PHE A 3 -23.49 -9.87 -37.10
N TYR A 4 -23.92 -10.10 -35.86
CA TYR A 4 -23.04 -10.20 -34.71
C TYR A 4 -22.19 -11.45 -34.91
N LYS A 5 -20.92 -11.29 -35.30
CA LYS A 5 -19.91 -12.34 -35.12
C LYS A 5 -19.42 -12.20 -33.69
N GLU A 6 -19.97 -13.04 -32.81
CA GLU A 6 -19.39 -13.30 -31.49
C GLU A 6 -17.89 -13.53 -31.66
N GLY A 7 -17.11 -12.82 -30.86
CA GLY A 7 -15.66 -12.94 -30.85
C GLY A 7 -15.27 -14.38 -30.59
N GLU A 8 -14.58 -14.98 -31.56
CA GLU A 8 -13.77 -16.16 -31.33
C GLU A 8 -12.73 -15.81 -30.27
N GLY A 9 -13.04 -16.16 -29.03
CA GLY A 9 -12.05 -16.23 -27.97
C GLY A 9 -10.93 -17.13 -28.46
N TYR A 10 -9.72 -16.56 -28.57
CA TYR A 10 -8.49 -17.28 -28.86
C TYR A 10 -8.50 -18.65 -28.17
N LYS A 11 -8.60 -19.74 -28.96
CA LYS A 11 -8.43 -21.11 -28.46
C LYS A 11 -7.00 -21.22 -27.93
N LEU A 12 -6.81 -20.93 -26.64
CA LEU A 12 -5.54 -21.15 -25.94
C LEU A 12 -5.11 -22.59 -26.23
N GLY A 13 -3.93 -22.75 -26.83
CA GLY A 13 -3.38 -24.08 -27.13
C GLY A 13 -3.34 -24.94 -25.87
N LYS A 14 -3.43 -26.28 -26.02
CA LYS A 14 -3.45 -27.26 -24.91
C LYS A 14 -2.38 -26.95 -23.84
N TYR A 15 -1.20 -26.52 -24.27
CA TYR A 15 -0.10 -26.09 -23.40
C TYR A 15 -0.39 -24.83 -22.57
N GLN A 16 -0.99 -23.78 -23.15
CA GLN A 16 -1.36 -22.57 -22.44
C GLN A 16 -2.48 -22.82 -21.42
N LYS A 17 -3.43 -23.72 -21.74
CA LYS A 17 -4.46 -24.16 -20.79
C LYS A 17 -3.86 -24.92 -19.60
N ILE A 18 -2.90 -25.82 -19.84
CA ILE A 18 -2.18 -26.54 -18.77
C ILE A 18 -1.38 -25.56 -17.90
N ARG A 19 -0.64 -24.63 -18.51
CA ARG A 19 0.12 -23.59 -17.79
C ARG A 19 -0.77 -22.71 -16.91
N ARG A 20 -1.95 -22.32 -17.40
CA ARG A 20 -2.96 -21.58 -16.62
C ARG A 20 -3.49 -22.41 -15.45
N LYS A 21 -3.78 -23.70 -15.68
CA LYS A 21 -4.25 -24.62 -14.63
C LYS A 21 -3.20 -24.83 -13.53
N MET A 22 -1.93 -25.05 -13.89
CA MET A 22 -0.81 -25.14 -12.93
C MET A 22 -0.63 -23.84 -12.13
N ARG A 23 -0.73 -22.67 -12.80
CA ARG A 23 -0.67 -21.37 -12.11
C ARG A 23 -1.80 -21.22 -11.09
N ASN A 24 -3.02 -21.62 -11.43
CA ASN A 24 -4.17 -21.57 -10.53
C ASN A 24 -3.98 -22.50 -9.32
N ILE A 25 -3.51 -23.73 -9.54
CA ILE A 25 -3.20 -24.69 -8.47
C ILE A 25 -2.12 -24.14 -7.53
N LYS A 26 -1.01 -23.62 -8.09
CA LYS A 26 0.06 -23.00 -7.30
C LYS A 26 -0.45 -21.83 -6.47
N ASN A 27 -1.31 -20.98 -7.05
CA ASN A 27 -1.92 -19.86 -6.33
C ASN A 27 -2.87 -20.33 -5.22
N PHE A 28 -3.63 -21.40 -5.45
CA PHE A 28 -4.50 -22.00 -4.43
C PHE A 28 -3.68 -22.50 -3.24
N PHE A 29 -2.65 -23.31 -3.47
CA PHE A 29 -1.77 -23.80 -2.38
C PHE A 29 -1.08 -22.66 -1.65
N ARG A 30 -0.63 -21.62 -2.37
CA ARG A 30 -0.03 -20.44 -1.75
C ARG A 30 -1.02 -19.69 -0.84
N LYS A 31 -2.29 -19.54 -1.27
CA LYS A 31 -3.35 -18.96 -0.44
C LYS A 31 -3.62 -19.81 0.80
N VAL A 32 -3.72 -21.13 0.66
CA VAL A 32 -3.90 -22.06 1.79
C VAL A 32 -2.73 -21.99 2.76
N TYR A 33 -1.49 -22.03 2.25
CA TYR A 33 -0.27 -21.92 3.05
C TYR A 33 -0.28 -20.65 3.91
N PHE A 34 -0.53 -19.48 3.32
CA PHE A 34 -0.56 -18.23 4.08
C PHE A 34 -1.75 -18.12 5.05
N LYS A 35 -2.89 -18.71 4.70
CA LYS A 35 -4.05 -18.79 5.60
C LYS A 35 -3.71 -19.64 6.83
N VAL A 36 -3.07 -20.79 6.63
CA VAL A 36 -2.55 -21.65 7.72
C VAL A 36 -1.47 -20.93 8.51
N GLU A 37 -0.54 -20.27 7.84
CA GLU A 37 0.56 -19.56 8.51
C GLU A 37 0.05 -18.46 9.44
N GLY A 38 -0.88 -17.63 8.98
CA GLY A 38 -1.43 -16.55 9.79
C GLY A 38 -2.48 -17.01 10.82
N LYS A 39 -3.31 -18.03 10.53
CA LYS A 39 -4.33 -18.49 11.51
C LYS A 39 -3.79 -19.48 12.53
N ILE A 40 -2.79 -20.28 12.15
CA ILE A 40 -2.34 -21.44 12.91
C ILE A 40 -0.88 -21.24 13.33
N ARG A 41 0.07 -21.15 12.38
CA ARG A 41 1.51 -21.15 12.72
C ARG A 41 1.90 -20.00 13.66
N TYR A 42 1.71 -18.74 13.27
CA TYR A 42 2.14 -17.61 14.09
C TYR A 42 1.39 -17.47 15.41
N PRO A 43 0.05 -17.63 15.47
CA PRO A 43 -0.65 -17.69 16.74
C PRO A 43 -0.18 -18.82 17.65
N ILE A 44 0.08 -20.02 17.12
CA ILE A 44 0.64 -21.14 17.91
C ILE A 44 2.05 -20.82 18.36
N THR A 45 2.92 -20.29 17.50
CA THR A 45 4.28 -19.88 17.88
C THR A 45 4.26 -18.85 19.00
N TYR A 46 3.39 -17.84 18.93
CA TYR A 46 3.20 -16.85 19.99
C TYR A 46 2.61 -17.47 21.28
N SER A 47 1.65 -18.38 21.14
CA SER A 47 1.04 -19.11 22.26
C SER A 47 2.04 -20.02 22.95
N LEU A 48 2.92 -20.70 22.20
CA LEU A 48 4.00 -21.53 22.74
C LEU A 48 4.97 -20.69 23.58
N PHE A 49 5.30 -19.47 23.15
CA PHE A 49 6.10 -18.56 23.99
C PHE A 49 5.37 -18.18 25.29
N THR A 50 4.06 -17.98 25.21
CA THR A 50 3.25 -17.71 26.40
C THR A 50 3.16 -18.95 27.30
N PHE A 51 3.11 -20.16 26.72
CA PHE A 51 3.13 -21.42 27.45
C PHE A 51 4.45 -21.65 28.17
N VAL A 52 5.59 -21.33 27.54
CA VAL A 52 6.91 -21.36 28.18
C VAL A 52 6.94 -20.48 29.44
N ARG A 53 6.25 -19.33 29.45
CA ARG A 53 6.08 -18.50 30.65
C ARG A 53 5.42 -19.27 31.80
N TYR A 54 4.36 -20.02 31.52
CA TYR A 54 3.64 -20.77 32.55
C TYR A 54 4.50 -21.92 33.09
N ILE A 55 5.28 -22.58 32.23
CA ILE A 55 6.28 -23.56 32.67
C ILE A 55 7.31 -22.90 33.59
N GLU A 56 7.83 -21.73 33.23
CA GLU A 56 8.79 -21.00 34.08
C GLU A 56 8.21 -20.60 35.43
N ILE A 57 6.95 -20.14 35.46
CA ILE A 57 6.25 -19.86 36.72
C ILE A 57 6.15 -21.14 37.55
N GLY A 58 5.80 -22.27 36.94
CA GLY A 58 5.79 -23.58 37.59
C GLY A 58 7.15 -23.96 38.17
N ILE A 59 8.23 -23.74 37.42
CA ILE A 59 9.61 -23.97 37.88
C ILE A 59 9.95 -23.08 39.08
N VAL A 60 9.62 -21.78 39.02
CA VAL A 60 9.87 -20.85 40.13
C VAL A 60 9.09 -21.25 41.38
N VAL A 61 7.82 -21.63 41.23
CA VAL A 61 7.00 -22.13 42.34
C VAL A 61 7.58 -23.43 42.91
N LEU A 62 8.03 -24.35 42.06
CA LEU A 62 8.68 -25.59 42.47
C LEU A 62 9.99 -25.33 43.23
N ILE A 63 10.81 -24.37 42.78
CA ILE A 63 12.03 -23.96 43.48
C ILE A 63 11.70 -23.40 44.86
N ILE A 64 10.74 -22.47 44.95
CA ILE A 64 10.35 -21.85 46.23
C ILE A 64 9.80 -22.91 47.20
N THR A 65 8.89 -23.77 46.74
CA THR A 65 8.31 -24.84 47.57
C THR A 65 9.35 -25.86 48.03
N THR A 66 10.31 -26.21 47.17
CA THR A 66 11.45 -27.08 47.52
C THR A 66 12.30 -26.47 48.63
N LEU A 67 12.63 -25.18 48.53
CA LEU A 67 13.39 -24.48 49.56
C LEU A 67 12.61 -24.46 50.88
N LEU A 68 11.32 -24.08 50.85
CA LEU A 68 10.47 -24.03 52.04
C LEU A 68 10.33 -25.40 52.74
N GLN A 69 10.23 -26.49 51.98
CA GLN A 69 10.21 -27.86 52.53
C GLN A 69 11.55 -28.20 53.21
N LYS A 70 12.68 -27.91 52.56
CA LYS A 70 14.02 -28.19 53.12
C LYS A 70 14.34 -27.33 54.35
N PHE A 71 13.84 -26.09 54.40
CA PHE A 71 13.89 -25.24 55.59
C PHE A 71 12.87 -25.64 56.68
N ARG A 72 12.10 -26.72 56.49
CA ARG A 72 11.06 -27.22 57.40
C ARG A 72 9.95 -26.20 57.70
N VAL A 73 9.74 -25.24 56.79
CA VAL A 73 8.63 -24.28 56.86
C VAL A 73 7.33 -24.92 56.35
N LEU A 74 7.45 -25.83 55.37
CA LEU A 74 6.37 -26.66 54.86
C LEU A 74 6.68 -28.13 55.11
N ASN A 75 5.64 -28.96 55.26
CA ASN A 75 5.79 -30.40 55.39
C ASN A 75 4.80 -31.16 54.49
N TRP A 76 5.17 -31.37 53.23
CA TRP A 76 4.39 -32.10 52.23
C TRP A 76 5.06 -33.43 51.88
N GLU A 77 4.40 -34.53 52.23
CA GLU A 77 4.92 -35.91 52.07
C GLU A 77 5.28 -36.26 50.61
N TRP A 78 4.48 -35.82 49.64
CA TRP A 78 4.76 -36.08 48.22
C TRP A 78 6.04 -35.40 47.73
N LEU A 79 6.35 -34.21 48.25
CA LEU A 79 7.50 -33.41 47.85
C LEU A 79 8.77 -33.95 48.54
N GLU A 80 8.64 -34.44 49.77
CA GLU A 80 9.69 -35.16 50.49
C GLU A 80 10.12 -36.45 49.77
N GLY A 81 9.16 -37.20 49.24
CA GLY A 81 9.43 -38.38 48.40
C GLY A 81 10.29 -38.04 47.16
N ILE A 82 10.01 -36.94 46.47
CA ILE A 82 10.81 -36.49 45.31
C ILE A 82 12.20 -36.02 45.74
N LEU A 83 12.30 -35.27 46.85
CA LEU A 83 13.57 -34.75 47.35
C LEU A 83 14.49 -35.83 47.92
N SER A 84 13.95 -37.00 48.30
CA SER A 84 14.73 -38.16 48.74
C SER A 84 15.59 -38.78 47.64
N LEU A 85 15.26 -38.52 46.37
CA LEU A 85 16.00 -39.01 45.20
C LEU A 85 17.26 -38.16 44.91
N ILE A 86 17.37 -36.98 45.52
CA ILE A 86 18.54 -36.11 45.35
C ILE A 86 19.58 -36.50 46.40
N PRO A 87 20.85 -36.78 46.02
CA PRO A 87 21.88 -37.16 46.96
C PRO A 87 22.10 -36.07 48.01
N THR A 88 22.13 -36.48 49.27
CA THR A 88 22.43 -35.60 50.41
C THR A 88 23.93 -35.60 50.67
N ILE A 89 24.57 -34.44 50.56
CA ILE A 89 25.98 -34.27 50.89
C ILE A 89 26.06 -33.45 52.17
N SER A 90 26.61 -34.03 53.23
CA SER A 90 26.78 -33.38 54.54
C SER A 90 28.25 -33.22 54.94
N ASP A 91 29.16 -33.35 53.97
CA ASP A 91 30.60 -33.16 54.18
C ASP A 91 30.94 -31.67 54.12
N GLU A 92 31.47 -31.14 55.21
CA GLU A 92 31.90 -29.74 55.35
C GLU A 92 32.89 -29.32 54.26
N THR A 93 33.84 -30.19 53.90
CA THR A 93 34.86 -29.85 52.91
C THR A 93 34.27 -29.70 51.51
N LEU A 94 33.33 -30.57 51.15
CA LEU A 94 32.58 -30.51 49.89
C LEU A 94 31.60 -29.34 49.89
N ASN A 95 30.89 -29.10 50.99
CA ASN A 95 29.99 -27.95 51.14
C ASN A 95 30.72 -26.62 50.99
N ARG A 96 31.93 -26.51 51.55
CA ARG A 96 32.81 -25.35 51.35
C ARG A 96 33.19 -25.17 49.89
N GLN A 97 33.51 -26.25 49.18
CA GLN A 97 33.80 -26.20 47.74
C GLN A 97 32.57 -25.80 46.92
N PHE A 98 31.37 -26.29 47.25
CA PHE A 98 30.12 -25.87 46.59
C PHE A 98 29.81 -24.40 46.82
N LEU A 99 30.02 -23.89 48.03
CA LEU A 99 29.87 -22.47 48.35
C LEU A 99 30.83 -21.62 47.51
N PHE A 100 32.12 -21.97 47.47
CA PHE A 100 33.10 -21.27 46.63
C PHE A 100 32.75 -21.34 45.14
N SER A 101 32.33 -22.51 44.66
CA SER A 101 31.86 -22.67 43.29
C SER A 101 30.64 -21.81 43.00
N GLN A 102 29.70 -21.64 43.94
CA GLN A 102 28.54 -20.77 43.78
C GLN A 102 28.95 -19.29 43.74
N ILE A 103 29.90 -18.87 44.58
CA ILE A 103 30.47 -17.51 44.53
C ILE A 103 31.06 -17.26 43.13
N SER A 104 31.93 -18.15 42.65
CA SER A 104 32.51 -18.05 41.30
C SER A 104 31.44 -18.04 40.19
N THR A 105 30.42 -18.90 40.30
CA THR A 105 29.32 -18.96 39.31
C THR A 105 28.48 -17.68 39.33
N THR A 106 28.27 -17.08 40.49
CA THR A 106 27.56 -15.80 40.64
C THR A 106 28.33 -14.65 40.00
N PHE A 107 29.66 -14.65 40.11
CA PHE A 107 30.50 -13.68 39.39
C PHE A 107 30.50 -13.92 37.87
N LEU A 108 30.50 -15.17 37.41
CA LEU A 108 30.37 -15.51 35.99
C LEU A 108 29.04 -15.00 35.42
N ILE A 109 27.95 -15.10 36.18
CA ILE A 109 26.64 -14.52 35.84
C ILE A 109 26.76 -12.99 35.66
N LEU A 110 27.49 -12.32 36.54
CA LEU A 110 27.75 -10.89 36.42
C LEU A 110 28.52 -10.53 35.14
N SER A 111 29.54 -11.32 34.79
CA SER A 111 30.28 -11.18 33.54
C SER A 111 29.40 -11.43 32.30
N LEU A 112 28.52 -12.44 32.36
CA LEU A 112 27.50 -12.68 31.33
C LEU A 112 26.53 -11.49 31.21
N PHE A 113 26.19 -10.79 32.30
CA PHE A 113 25.38 -9.58 32.21
C PHE A 113 26.06 -8.44 31.46
N SER A 114 27.39 -8.31 31.58
CA SER A 114 28.18 -7.39 30.74
C SER A 114 28.13 -7.80 29.25
N LEU A 115 28.21 -9.10 28.96
CA LEU A 115 28.01 -9.61 27.59
C LEU A 115 26.60 -9.30 27.07
N ILE A 116 25.57 -9.41 27.93
CA ILE A 116 24.18 -9.11 27.57
C ILE A 116 23.97 -7.63 27.29
N THR A 117 24.70 -6.72 27.94
CA THR A 117 24.67 -5.31 27.56
C THR A 117 25.21 -5.06 26.14
N ASN A 118 26.11 -5.92 25.63
CA ASN A 118 26.48 -5.91 24.21
C ASN A 118 25.43 -6.58 23.33
N LEU A 119 24.81 -7.68 23.75
CA LEU A 119 23.68 -8.31 23.02
C LEU A 119 22.42 -7.42 22.94
N LYS A 120 22.29 -6.42 23.81
CA LYS A 120 21.27 -5.37 23.67
C LYS A 120 21.50 -4.48 22.45
N LYS A 121 22.74 -4.37 21.96
CA LYS A 121 23.10 -3.57 20.78
C LYS A 121 22.84 -4.33 19.48
N GLU A 122 22.96 -5.66 19.50
CA GLU A 122 22.66 -6.49 18.33
C GLU A 122 21.14 -6.61 18.16
N LYS A 123 20.64 -6.13 17.02
CA LYS A 123 19.20 -6.05 16.71
C LYS A 123 18.85 -6.89 15.49
N VAL A 124 17.74 -7.60 15.57
CA VAL A 124 17.08 -8.23 14.43
C VAL A 124 15.78 -7.50 14.18
N PHE A 125 15.72 -6.75 13.07
CA PHE A 125 14.57 -5.90 12.70
C PHE A 125 14.18 -4.88 13.78
N GLY A 126 15.16 -4.28 14.45
CA GLY A 126 14.92 -3.32 15.53
C GLY A 126 14.73 -3.91 16.92
N ILE A 127 14.43 -5.21 17.05
CA ILE A 127 14.34 -5.88 18.35
C ILE A 127 15.71 -6.46 18.72
N SER A 128 16.22 -6.10 19.90
CA SER A 128 17.47 -6.67 20.41
C SER A 128 17.37 -8.17 20.66
N ILE A 129 18.46 -8.93 20.45
CA ILE A 129 18.50 -10.38 20.69
C ILE A 129 18.03 -10.72 22.12
N TYR A 130 18.36 -9.86 23.08
CA TYR A 130 17.85 -9.96 24.44
C TYR A 130 16.31 -9.89 24.51
N LYS A 131 15.68 -8.86 23.92
CA LYS A 131 14.21 -8.75 23.87
C LYS A 131 13.59 -9.97 23.16
N ILE A 132 14.25 -10.54 22.14
CA ILE A 132 13.79 -11.75 21.43
C ILE A 132 13.85 -12.98 22.34
N ALA A 133 15.00 -13.26 22.95
CA ALA A 133 15.21 -14.45 23.76
C ALA A 133 14.25 -14.51 24.94
N PHE A 134 14.01 -13.36 25.57
CA PHE A 134 13.30 -13.24 26.85
C PHE A 134 11.89 -12.64 26.75
N ALA A 135 11.37 -12.43 25.54
CA ALA A 135 9.98 -11.98 25.38
C ALA A 135 9.00 -12.93 26.09
N LYS A 136 8.15 -12.34 26.93
CA LYS A 136 7.13 -13.04 27.74
C LYS A 136 7.71 -14.12 28.67
N SER A 137 8.99 -14.04 29.06
CA SER A 137 9.63 -14.94 30.02
C SER A 137 9.74 -14.30 31.41
N VAL A 138 9.41 -15.03 32.48
CA VAL A 138 9.60 -14.58 33.88
C VAL A 138 11.07 -14.70 34.26
N LEU A 139 11.70 -15.81 33.89
CA LEU A 139 13.15 -16.04 33.98
C LEU A 139 13.91 -15.28 32.87
N GLY A 140 13.30 -14.27 32.28
CA GLY A 140 13.91 -13.40 31.29
C GLY A 140 14.04 -11.95 31.74
N ASN A 141 13.56 -11.64 32.95
CA ASN A 141 13.84 -10.37 33.59
C ASN A 141 15.21 -10.45 34.27
N ILE A 142 16.23 -9.80 33.68
CA ILE A 142 17.59 -9.76 34.26
C ILE A 142 17.55 -9.36 35.74
N ILE A 143 16.78 -8.32 36.09
CA ILE A 143 16.72 -7.83 37.48
C ILE A 143 16.24 -8.94 38.41
N PHE A 144 15.19 -9.65 38.01
CA PHE A 144 14.62 -10.75 38.81
C PHE A 144 15.63 -11.91 38.99
N ILE A 145 16.31 -12.32 37.91
CA ILE A 145 17.30 -13.41 37.98
C ILE A 145 18.49 -13.01 38.84
N SER A 146 19.03 -11.80 38.65
CA SER A 146 20.15 -11.29 39.44
C SER A 146 19.81 -11.31 40.92
N VAL A 147 18.67 -10.72 41.31
CA VAL A 147 18.21 -10.71 42.70
C VAL A 147 18.03 -12.13 43.22
N SER A 148 17.42 -13.03 42.44
CA SER A 148 17.22 -14.42 42.85
C SER A 148 18.54 -15.17 43.10
N VAL A 149 19.53 -15.02 42.22
CA VAL A 149 20.85 -15.64 42.36
C VAL A 149 21.59 -15.09 43.58
N PHE A 150 21.55 -13.77 43.81
CA PHE A 150 22.14 -13.16 45.00
C PHE A 150 21.44 -13.62 46.28
N CYS A 151 20.11 -13.70 46.30
CA CYS A 151 19.38 -14.26 47.43
C CYS A 151 19.80 -15.70 47.71
N LEU A 152 19.86 -16.57 46.68
CA LEU A 152 20.33 -17.95 46.85
C LEU A 152 21.76 -18.02 47.37
N LEU A 153 22.66 -17.14 46.91
CA LEU A 153 24.04 -17.07 47.41
C LEU A 153 24.09 -16.68 48.89
N PHE A 154 23.41 -15.61 49.29
CA PHE A 154 23.37 -15.16 50.68
C PHE A 154 22.71 -16.19 51.59
N THR A 155 21.65 -16.85 51.12
CA THR A 155 21.05 -17.99 51.82
C THR A 155 22.07 -19.10 52.02
N ASN A 156 22.88 -19.43 51.02
CA ASN A 156 23.87 -20.49 51.15
C ASN A 156 25.01 -20.13 52.12
N ILE A 157 25.48 -18.88 52.08
CA ILE A 157 26.47 -18.35 53.05
C ILE A 157 25.91 -18.41 54.47
N TRP A 158 24.66 -17.98 54.66
CA TRP A 158 23.99 -18.02 55.95
C TRP A 158 23.87 -19.44 56.50
N ILE A 159 23.44 -20.40 55.67
CA ILE A 159 23.36 -21.81 56.06
C ILE A 159 24.76 -22.31 56.45
N TYR A 160 25.78 -22.05 55.64
CA TYR A 160 27.15 -22.53 55.92
C TYR A 160 27.72 -21.97 57.23
N ILE A 161 27.43 -20.70 57.58
CA ILE A 161 27.84 -20.10 58.86
C ILE A 161 27.12 -20.76 60.04
N THR A 162 25.85 -21.13 59.86
CA THR A 162 25.01 -21.68 60.92
C THR A 162 25.23 -23.18 61.13
N ASP A 163 25.39 -23.93 60.05
CA ASP A 163 25.65 -25.37 60.00
C ASP A 163 26.44 -25.70 58.72
N SER A 164 27.77 -25.82 58.87
CA SER A 164 28.67 -26.08 57.75
C SER A 164 28.48 -27.47 57.12
N SER A 165 27.84 -28.40 57.84
CA SER A 165 27.53 -29.75 57.38
C SER A 165 26.14 -29.90 56.74
N SER A 166 25.40 -28.80 56.59
CA SER A 166 24.01 -28.84 56.11
C SER A 166 23.88 -29.39 54.69
N SER A 167 23.06 -30.42 54.51
CA SER A 167 22.74 -31.00 53.20
C SER A 167 21.91 -30.10 52.28
N ILE A 168 21.42 -28.97 52.79
CA ILE A 168 20.68 -27.96 52.02
C ILE A 168 21.63 -27.20 51.09
N ILE A 169 22.92 -27.09 51.45
CA ILE A 169 23.92 -26.30 50.73
C ILE A 169 24.08 -26.77 49.29
N PHE A 170 24.17 -28.08 49.10
CA PHE A 170 24.26 -28.70 47.77
C PHE A 170 23.02 -28.42 46.90
N ASN A 171 21.82 -28.45 47.51
CA ASN A 171 20.58 -28.19 46.79
C ASN A 171 20.47 -26.74 46.30
N VAL A 172 20.83 -25.78 47.16
CA VAL A 172 20.86 -24.35 46.81
C VAL A 172 21.88 -24.08 45.68
N PHE A 173 23.04 -24.74 45.74
CA PHE A 173 24.04 -24.70 44.67
C PHE A 173 23.48 -25.25 43.34
N LEU A 174 22.85 -26.44 43.35
CA LEU A 174 22.27 -27.05 42.15
C LEU A 174 21.17 -26.18 41.52
N ILE A 175 20.29 -25.59 42.33
CA ILE A 175 19.25 -24.66 41.85
C ILE A 175 19.90 -23.46 41.15
N THR A 176 20.98 -22.91 41.72
CA THR A 176 21.71 -21.78 41.13
C THR A 176 22.32 -22.16 39.77
N LEU A 177 22.93 -23.34 39.67
CA LEU A 177 23.54 -23.85 38.44
C LEU A 177 22.50 -24.17 37.36
N PHE A 178 21.35 -24.69 37.76
CA PHE A 178 20.22 -24.94 36.86
C PHE A 178 19.67 -23.64 36.25
N LEU A 179 19.45 -22.61 37.06
CA LEU A 179 19.00 -21.29 36.59
C LEU A 179 20.01 -20.67 35.61
N LEU A 180 21.32 -20.76 35.91
CA LEU A 180 22.39 -20.33 35.01
C LEU A 180 22.31 -21.06 33.66
N SER A 181 22.22 -22.39 33.70
CA SER A 181 22.22 -23.22 32.50
C SER A 181 21.05 -22.88 31.58
N LEU A 182 19.85 -22.72 32.14
CA LEU A 182 18.66 -22.30 31.38
C LEU A 182 18.86 -20.93 30.72
N PHE A 183 19.48 -19.99 31.42
CA PHE A 183 19.73 -18.65 30.93
C PHE A 183 20.72 -18.63 29.77
N VAL A 184 21.85 -19.34 29.91
CA VAL A 184 22.89 -19.45 28.88
C VAL A 184 22.36 -20.16 27.64
N ILE A 185 21.65 -21.29 27.80
CA ILE A 185 21.07 -22.04 26.67
C ILE A 185 20.13 -21.16 25.84
N LYS A 186 19.26 -20.37 26.48
CA LYS A 186 18.36 -19.47 25.76
C LYS A 186 19.10 -18.42 24.94
N ILE A 187 20.13 -17.81 25.51
CA ILE A 187 20.93 -16.81 24.82
C ILE A 187 21.62 -17.43 23.61
N ILE A 188 22.29 -18.58 23.78
CA ILE A 188 22.97 -19.30 22.70
C ILE A 188 21.99 -19.65 21.58
N LEU A 189 20.81 -20.19 21.93
CA LEU A 189 19.83 -20.66 20.95
C LEU A 189 19.32 -19.53 20.05
N TYR A 190 19.00 -18.35 20.62
CA TYR A 190 18.49 -17.22 19.83
C TYR A 190 19.59 -16.35 19.22
N SER A 191 20.79 -16.31 19.80
CA SER A 191 21.94 -15.62 19.21
C SER A 191 22.48 -16.36 18.00
N ASN A 192 22.53 -17.70 18.04
CA ASN A 192 23.12 -18.51 16.97
C ASN A 192 22.11 -18.94 15.90
N SER A 193 20.81 -18.95 16.19
CA SER A 193 19.78 -19.35 15.22
C SER A 193 19.02 -18.15 14.64
N GLN A 194 19.54 -17.61 13.53
CA GLN A 194 18.90 -16.51 12.81
C GLN A 194 17.47 -16.85 12.38
N ALA A 195 17.22 -18.08 11.92
CA ALA A 195 15.89 -18.52 11.50
C ALA A 195 14.86 -18.54 12.64
N LEU A 196 15.25 -18.98 13.85
CA LEU A 196 14.37 -18.97 15.02
C LEU A 196 14.08 -17.55 15.47
N SER A 197 15.10 -16.69 15.49
CA SER A 197 14.96 -15.28 15.87
C SER A 197 14.05 -14.51 14.91
N ILE A 198 14.24 -14.66 13.60
CA ILE A 198 13.37 -14.05 12.58
C ILE A 198 11.92 -14.53 12.71
N ASN A 199 11.69 -15.84 12.87
CA ASN A 199 10.33 -16.37 13.00
C ASN A 199 9.65 -15.90 14.29
N LYS A 200 10.39 -15.84 15.40
CA LYS A 200 9.92 -15.33 16.68
C LYS A 200 9.52 -13.86 16.57
N VAL A 201 10.39 -13.03 16.01
CA VAL A 201 10.14 -11.60 15.75
C VAL A 201 8.93 -11.39 14.84
N ALA A 202 8.86 -12.08 13.70
CA ALA A 202 7.73 -11.98 12.78
C ALA A 202 6.40 -12.37 13.43
N SER A 203 6.40 -13.38 14.32
CA SER A 203 5.20 -13.79 15.07
C SER A 203 4.76 -12.73 16.09
N MET A 204 5.70 -12.00 16.70
CA MET A 204 5.40 -10.88 17.60
C MET A 204 4.73 -9.74 16.82
N TYR A 205 5.35 -9.29 15.74
CA TYR A 205 4.78 -8.22 14.91
C TYR A 205 3.42 -8.59 14.35
N TYR A 206 3.25 -9.81 13.84
CA TYR A 206 1.95 -10.26 13.35
C TYR A 206 0.87 -10.23 14.43
N THR A 207 1.19 -10.68 15.64
CA THR A 207 0.25 -10.73 16.76
C THR A 207 -0.10 -9.32 17.25
N GLU A 208 0.87 -8.42 17.38
CA GLU A 208 0.64 -7.02 17.72
C GLU A 208 -0.19 -6.30 16.64
N ASN A 209 0.12 -6.54 15.36
CA ASN A 209 -0.66 -6.00 14.26
C ASN A 209 -2.12 -6.47 14.30
N ILE A 210 -2.39 -7.74 14.59
CA ILE A 210 -3.77 -8.23 14.73
C ILE A 210 -4.49 -7.56 15.89
N LYS A 211 -3.82 -7.29 17.02
CA LYS A 211 -4.44 -6.58 18.15
C LYS A 211 -4.93 -5.20 17.71
N ILE A 212 -4.10 -4.48 16.96
CA ILE A 212 -4.44 -3.18 16.36
C ILE A 212 -5.60 -3.34 15.37
N VAL A 213 -5.51 -4.27 14.42
CA VAL A 213 -6.55 -4.49 13.41
C VAL A 213 -7.91 -4.80 14.06
N ARG A 214 -7.93 -5.63 15.12
CA ARG A 214 -9.18 -5.99 15.81
C ARG A 214 -9.74 -4.86 16.68
N LYS A 215 -8.87 -4.03 17.26
CA LYS A 215 -9.22 -2.92 18.16
C LYS A 215 -8.53 -1.62 17.70
N PRO A 216 -9.02 -0.99 16.61
CA PRO A 216 -8.33 0.11 15.96
C PRO A 216 -8.41 1.44 16.72
N ARG A 217 -9.40 1.61 17.61
CA ARG A 217 -9.75 2.93 18.16
C ARG A 217 -8.63 3.55 18.97
N MET A 218 -8.18 4.72 18.55
CA MET A 218 -7.44 5.67 19.38
C MET A 218 -8.40 6.58 20.16
N LYS A 219 -7.97 7.05 21.34
CA LYS A 219 -8.65 8.17 21.99
C LYS A 219 -8.44 9.42 21.13
N ILE A 220 -9.51 10.16 20.86
CA ILE A 220 -9.46 11.41 20.09
C ILE A 220 -8.54 12.39 20.84
N GLY A 221 -7.55 12.98 20.16
CA GLY A 221 -6.57 13.89 20.75
C GLY A 221 -5.37 13.22 21.42
N ALA A 222 -5.28 11.89 21.43
CA ALA A 222 -4.05 11.20 21.84
C ALA A 222 -2.99 11.29 20.73
N GLN A 223 -1.72 11.42 21.11
CA GLN A 223 -0.59 11.23 20.18
C GLN A 223 -0.65 9.82 19.57
N GLU A 224 -0.02 9.65 18.40
CA GLU A 224 0.06 8.34 17.74
C GLU A 224 0.75 7.30 18.64
N GLU A 225 -0.03 6.57 19.42
CA GLU A 225 0.45 5.43 20.20
C GLU A 225 0.69 4.23 19.28
N PHE A 226 1.94 4.05 18.88
CA PHE A 226 2.42 2.81 18.28
C PHE A 226 2.49 1.68 19.31
N SER A 227 2.31 0.43 18.86
CA SER A 227 2.80 -0.71 19.64
C SER A 227 4.33 -0.65 19.67
N GLU A 228 4.95 -0.74 20.85
CA GLU A 228 6.40 -0.65 21.03
C GLU A 228 7.17 -1.54 20.04
N TYR A 229 6.69 -2.78 19.81
CA TYR A 229 7.34 -3.69 18.87
C TYR A 229 7.26 -3.21 17.42
N LEU A 230 6.10 -2.69 16.99
CA LEU A 230 5.93 -2.23 15.61
C LEU A 230 6.65 -0.89 15.39
N PHE A 231 6.73 -0.05 16.43
CA PHE A 231 7.58 1.14 16.44
C PHE A 231 9.06 0.77 16.27
N ASP A 232 9.58 -0.19 17.04
CA ASP A 232 10.97 -0.67 16.96
C ASP A 232 11.31 -1.13 15.52
N LEU A 233 10.39 -1.81 14.83
CA LEU A 233 10.55 -2.21 13.42
C LEU A 233 10.64 -1.01 12.48
N ASN A 234 9.76 -0.03 12.68
CA ASN A 234 9.70 1.17 11.83
C ASN A 234 10.93 2.05 12.00
N GLU A 235 11.37 2.25 13.24
CA GLU A 235 12.59 2.99 13.55
C GLU A 235 13.84 2.30 12.99
N ASP A 236 13.96 0.97 13.09
CA ASP A 236 15.09 0.24 12.48
C ASP A 236 15.11 0.39 10.95
N ALA A 237 13.95 0.36 10.31
CA ALA A 237 13.84 0.58 8.87
C ALA A 237 14.27 2.00 8.49
N ILE A 238 13.77 3.01 9.20
CA ILE A 238 14.10 4.42 8.97
C ILE A 238 15.59 4.65 9.23
N GLU A 239 16.13 4.21 10.36
CA GLU A 239 17.54 4.36 10.71
C GLU A 239 18.46 3.77 9.64
N LYS A 240 18.14 2.57 9.12
CA LYS A 240 18.90 1.93 8.04
C LYS A 240 18.81 2.69 6.72
N ILE A 241 17.61 3.18 6.35
CA ILE A 241 17.44 4.04 5.17
C ILE A 241 18.30 5.30 5.32
N LEU A 242 18.25 5.95 6.49
CA LEU A 242 18.99 7.18 6.76
C LEU A 242 20.50 7.00 6.67
N LYS A 243 21.02 5.83 7.08
CA LYS A 243 22.43 5.44 7.02
C LYS A 243 22.87 4.88 5.66
N GLY A 244 21.94 4.62 4.74
CA GLY A 244 22.23 3.95 3.47
C GLY A 244 22.53 2.45 3.62
N ASP A 245 22.11 1.82 4.72
CA ASP A 245 22.30 0.39 4.97
C ASP A 245 21.26 -0.44 4.20
N ILE A 246 21.73 -1.16 3.18
CA ILE A 246 20.94 -2.01 2.27
C ILE A 246 20.08 -3.05 3.02
N GLU A 247 20.40 -3.38 4.27
CA GLU A 247 19.59 -4.27 5.09
C GLU A 247 18.14 -3.79 5.31
N TYR A 248 17.82 -2.50 5.09
CA TYR A 248 16.43 -2.02 5.12
C TYR A 248 15.51 -2.80 4.17
N HIS A 249 16.03 -3.43 3.10
CA HIS A 249 15.24 -4.30 2.22
C HIS A 249 14.58 -5.47 2.95
N ARG A 250 15.25 -5.99 3.99
CA ARG A 250 14.68 -7.07 4.81
C ARG A 250 13.51 -6.57 5.65
N ASN A 251 13.52 -5.31 6.09
CA ASN A 251 12.38 -4.68 6.78
C ASN A 251 11.16 -4.57 5.86
N PHE A 252 11.35 -4.14 4.60
CA PHE A 252 10.28 -4.12 3.61
C PHE A 252 9.68 -5.50 3.33
N TYR A 253 10.50 -6.56 3.33
CA TYR A 253 10.00 -7.92 3.23
C TYR A 253 9.10 -8.31 4.41
N ILE A 254 9.44 -7.87 5.63
CA ILE A 254 8.63 -8.08 6.83
C ILE A 254 7.30 -7.32 6.74
N TYR A 255 7.31 -6.06 6.29
CA TYR A 255 6.08 -5.28 6.02
C TYR A 255 5.17 -6.01 5.04
N GLU A 256 5.69 -6.40 3.87
CA GLU A 256 4.91 -7.11 2.85
C GLU A 256 4.32 -8.41 3.40
N ARG A 257 5.11 -9.21 4.12
CA ARG A 257 4.69 -10.49 4.66
C ARG A 257 3.56 -10.34 5.68
N ILE A 258 3.71 -9.44 6.64
CA ILE A 258 2.71 -9.23 7.70
C ILE A 258 1.46 -8.56 7.15
N ALA A 259 1.58 -7.59 6.25
CA ALA A 259 0.44 -7.00 5.55
C ALA A 259 -0.33 -8.07 4.77
N ASN A 260 0.37 -8.94 4.02
CA ASN A 260 -0.24 -10.03 3.26
C ASN A 260 -1.01 -11.01 4.16
N LEU A 261 -0.42 -11.44 5.27
CA LEU A 261 -1.08 -12.34 6.23
C LEU A 261 -2.28 -11.68 6.91
N SER A 262 -2.19 -10.38 7.18
CA SER A 262 -3.27 -9.61 7.81
C SER A 262 -4.46 -9.47 6.85
N LEU A 263 -4.19 -9.16 5.58
CA LEU A 263 -5.22 -9.08 4.54
C LEU A 263 -5.90 -10.43 4.28
N ILE A 264 -5.15 -11.54 4.22
CA ILE A 264 -5.73 -12.88 4.03
C ILE A 264 -6.74 -13.26 5.13
N ASN A 265 -6.47 -12.84 6.36
CA ASN A 265 -7.25 -13.27 7.52
C ASN A 265 -8.27 -12.25 8.02
N TYR A 266 -8.05 -10.96 7.75
CA TYR A 266 -8.82 -9.85 8.32
C TYR A 266 -9.13 -8.74 7.30
N LYS A 267 -9.13 -9.03 5.98
CA LYS A 267 -9.44 -8.08 4.89
C LYS A 267 -10.52 -7.06 5.26
N SER A 268 -11.73 -7.53 5.59
CA SER A 268 -12.87 -6.66 5.87
C SER A 268 -12.62 -5.73 7.04
N LYS A 269 -11.98 -6.23 8.11
CA LYS A 269 -11.68 -5.42 9.29
C LYS A 269 -10.61 -4.36 8.98
N ILE A 270 -9.58 -4.70 8.22
CA ILE A 270 -8.57 -3.74 7.76
C ILE A 270 -9.25 -2.65 6.93
N GLN A 271 -10.05 -3.02 5.93
CA GLN A 271 -10.80 -2.07 5.12
C GLN A 271 -11.71 -1.16 5.95
N GLU A 272 -12.39 -1.69 6.96
CA GLU A 272 -13.19 -0.89 7.90
C GLU A 272 -12.31 0.13 8.67
N ASN A 273 -11.17 -0.29 9.21
CA ASN A 273 -10.28 0.58 9.99
C ASN A 273 -9.79 1.78 9.17
N TYR A 274 -9.51 1.58 7.88
CA TYR A 274 -9.11 2.64 6.96
C TYR A 274 -10.26 3.57 6.52
N THR A 275 -11.47 3.35 7.01
CA THR A 275 -12.59 4.30 6.91
C THR A 275 -12.86 5.01 8.25
N GLU A 276 -12.15 4.66 9.31
CA GLU A 276 -12.29 5.28 10.63
C GLU A 276 -11.40 6.53 10.75
N ILE A 277 -11.89 7.56 11.44
CA ILE A 277 -11.19 8.86 11.60
C ILE A 277 -9.95 8.75 12.52
N SER A 278 -9.92 7.76 13.42
CA SER A 278 -8.89 7.63 14.46
C SER A 278 -8.51 6.16 14.68
N SER A 279 -7.67 5.62 13.79
CA SER A 279 -7.14 4.26 13.86
C SER A 279 -5.68 4.26 14.31
N LYS A 280 -5.31 3.33 15.20
CA LYS A 280 -3.90 3.08 15.51
C LYS A 280 -3.12 2.69 14.24
N PRO A 281 -1.90 3.21 14.04
CA PRO A 281 -1.10 2.90 12.87
C PRO A 281 -0.72 1.42 12.86
N ASP A 282 -1.03 0.75 11.75
CA ASP A 282 -0.73 -0.66 11.54
C ASP A 282 0.52 -0.83 10.66
N ILE A 283 0.84 -2.08 10.33
CA ILE A 283 2.00 -2.42 9.50
C ILE A 283 1.97 -1.76 8.10
N ILE A 284 0.77 -1.47 7.56
CA ILE A 284 0.63 -0.88 6.23
C ILE A 284 0.99 0.60 6.30
N LEU A 285 0.53 1.32 7.33
CA LEU A 285 0.94 2.71 7.53
C LEU A 285 2.44 2.85 7.82
N MET A 286 3.07 1.88 8.50
CA MET A 286 4.53 1.85 8.66
C MET A 286 5.26 1.64 7.34
N TRP A 287 4.74 0.76 6.48
CA TRP A 287 5.27 0.58 5.13
C TRP A 287 5.22 1.89 4.34
N VAL A 288 4.09 2.62 4.43
CA VAL A 288 3.96 3.96 3.83
C VAL A 288 5.02 4.93 4.38
N SER A 289 5.17 5.03 5.71
CA SER A 289 6.18 5.89 6.34
C SER A 289 7.61 5.57 5.85
N ALA A 290 7.94 4.28 5.70
CA ALA A 290 9.25 3.87 5.19
C ALA A 290 9.44 4.22 3.70
N ILE A 291 8.38 4.19 2.88
CA ILE A 291 8.42 4.66 1.48
C ILE A 291 8.63 6.18 1.43
N GLU A 292 7.91 6.93 2.26
CA GLU A 292 8.08 8.39 2.38
C GLU A 292 9.53 8.74 2.74
N GLU A 293 10.18 7.95 3.60
CA GLU A 293 11.59 8.16 3.95
C GLU A 293 12.56 7.84 2.81
N LEU A 294 12.30 6.79 2.01
CA LEU A 294 13.06 6.52 0.78
C LEU A 294 12.98 7.72 -0.18
N VAL A 295 11.80 8.34 -0.32
CA VAL A 295 11.59 9.51 -1.16
C VAL A 295 12.42 10.70 -0.68
N LYS A 296 12.40 10.99 0.64
CA LYS A 296 13.21 12.07 1.23
C LYS A 296 14.71 11.86 1.02
N LYS A 297 15.17 10.61 0.98
CA LYS A 297 16.57 10.26 0.71
C LYS A 297 16.95 10.16 -0.77
N GLY A 298 16.01 10.42 -1.68
CA GLY A 298 16.27 10.36 -3.13
C GLY A 298 16.39 8.93 -3.67
N LEU A 299 15.98 7.90 -2.91
CA LEU A 299 15.98 6.49 -3.32
C LEU A 299 14.69 6.17 -4.10
N TYR A 300 14.50 6.84 -5.25
CA TYR A 300 13.24 6.82 -6.00
C TYR A 300 12.92 5.45 -6.62
N THR A 301 13.94 4.71 -7.06
CA THR A 301 13.78 3.36 -7.63
C THR A 301 13.18 2.40 -6.60
N GLU A 302 13.72 2.43 -5.39
CA GLU A 302 13.23 1.64 -4.27
C GLU A 302 11.84 2.10 -3.83
N ALA A 303 11.60 3.42 -3.75
CA ALA A 303 10.31 3.97 -3.39
C ALA A 303 9.20 3.52 -4.35
N LEU A 304 9.42 3.64 -5.67
CA LEU A 304 8.47 3.19 -6.70
C LEU A 304 8.27 1.67 -6.67
N SER A 305 9.36 0.90 -6.48
CA SER A 305 9.28 -0.56 -6.35
C SER A 305 8.42 -0.98 -5.15
N GLN A 306 8.61 -0.35 -4.00
CA GLN A 306 7.83 -0.64 -2.79
C GLN A 306 6.38 -0.19 -2.92
N TYR A 307 6.12 1.00 -3.48
CA TYR A 307 4.78 1.47 -3.83
C TYR A 307 4.04 0.44 -4.70
N ASN A 308 4.68 0.00 -5.79
CA ASN A 308 4.10 -0.99 -6.70
C ASN A 308 3.80 -2.32 -6.03
N ARG A 309 4.69 -2.81 -5.16
CA ARG A 309 4.47 -4.03 -4.38
C ARG A 309 3.29 -3.90 -3.44
N MET A 310 3.20 -2.78 -2.72
CA MET A 310 2.12 -2.50 -1.77
C MET A 310 0.76 -2.41 -2.46
N ILE A 311 0.64 -1.61 -3.52
CA ILE A 311 -0.65 -1.47 -4.22
C ILE A 311 -1.02 -2.78 -4.95
N SER A 312 -0.05 -3.49 -5.54
CA SER A 312 -0.28 -4.82 -6.12
C SER A 312 -0.76 -5.83 -5.08
N LEU A 313 -0.29 -5.73 -3.84
CA LEU A 313 -0.76 -6.56 -2.73
C LEU A 313 -2.24 -6.29 -2.45
N PHE A 314 -2.67 -5.02 -2.45
CA PHE A 314 -4.08 -4.67 -2.24
C PHE A 314 -4.97 -5.16 -3.37
N ILE A 315 -4.56 -4.95 -4.63
CA ILE A 315 -5.24 -5.47 -5.82
C ILE A 315 -5.40 -7.00 -5.74
N ARG A 316 -4.33 -7.71 -5.37
CA ARG A 316 -4.34 -9.18 -5.23
C ARG A 316 -5.35 -9.68 -4.18
N HIS A 317 -5.60 -8.88 -3.16
CA HIS A 317 -6.59 -9.17 -2.11
C HIS A 317 -7.95 -8.52 -2.37
N GLU A 318 -8.09 -7.82 -3.51
CA GLU A 318 -9.31 -7.15 -3.93
C GLU A 318 -9.81 -6.17 -2.85
N VAL A 319 -8.88 -5.42 -2.24
CA VAL A 319 -9.17 -4.49 -1.14
C VAL A 319 -8.85 -3.06 -1.58
N TYR A 320 -9.71 -2.12 -1.19
CA TYR A 320 -9.44 -0.69 -1.28
C TYR A 320 -9.33 -0.11 0.13
N LEU A 321 -8.20 0.52 0.42
CA LEU A 321 -7.92 1.19 1.69
C LEU A 321 -8.01 2.70 1.48
N SER A 322 -9.01 3.31 2.10
CA SER A 322 -9.35 4.72 1.95
C SER A 322 -8.46 5.63 2.81
N SER A 323 -7.16 5.74 2.49
CA SER A 323 -6.21 6.59 3.22
C SER A 323 -5.62 7.67 2.34
N PHE A 324 -5.66 8.92 2.81
CA PHE A 324 -4.95 10.03 2.16
C PHE A 324 -3.46 9.73 1.97
N ARG A 325 -2.78 9.19 2.99
CA ARG A 325 -1.35 8.86 2.92
C ARG A 325 -1.03 7.78 1.89
N ILE A 326 -1.90 6.77 1.72
CA ILE A 326 -1.72 5.73 0.69
C ILE A 326 -2.02 6.32 -0.71
N ASN A 327 -3.09 7.09 -0.80
CA ASN A 327 -3.67 7.55 -2.06
C ASN A 327 -2.84 8.66 -2.73
N GLU A 328 -2.16 9.50 -1.95
CA GLU A 328 -1.27 10.56 -2.44
C GLU A 328 0.21 10.14 -2.49
N LEU A 329 0.55 8.90 -2.12
CA LEU A 329 1.96 8.45 -2.07
C LEU A 329 2.64 8.51 -3.45
N LEU A 330 1.91 8.23 -4.53
CA LEU A 330 2.45 8.36 -5.89
C LEU A 330 2.72 9.82 -6.26
N GLU A 331 1.85 10.75 -5.85
CA GLU A 331 2.06 12.19 -6.06
C GLU A 331 3.38 12.63 -5.42
N GLN A 332 3.58 12.28 -4.15
CA GLN A 332 4.80 12.63 -3.41
C GLN A 332 6.06 12.09 -4.08
N ILE A 333 6.03 10.87 -4.60
CA ILE A 333 7.14 10.28 -5.35
C ILE A 333 7.41 11.07 -6.64
N LEU A 334 6.38 11.34 -7.45
CA LEU A 334 6.54 12.03 -8.73
C LEU A 334 7.00 13.48 -8.58
N ILE A 335 6.45 14.22 -7.61
CA ILE A 335 6.89 15.58 -7.26
C ILE A 335 8.37 15.56 -6.87
N SER A 336 8.78 14.59 -6.06
CA SER A 336 10.18 14.49 -5.61
C SER A 336 11.13 14.13 -6.74
N ILE A 337 10.72 13.24 -7.67
CA ILE A 337 11.48 12.95 -8.89
C ILE A 337 11.59 14.20 -9.76
N SER A 338 10.52 14.98 -9.87
CA SER A 338 10.53 16.25 -10.62
C SER A 338 11.50 17.25 -10.02
N ALA A 339 11.51 17.38 -8.70
CA ALA A 339 12.36 18.30 -7.96
C ALA A 339 13.86 17.94 -8.05
N ALA A 340 14.20 16.68 -8.30
CA ALA A 340 15.59 16.27 -8.50
C ALA A 340 16.19 16.78 -9.83
N GLU A 341 15.36 17.27 -10.76
CA GLU A 341 15.74 17.80 -12.09
C GLU A 341 16.72 16.89 -12.88
N SER A 342 16.82 15.60 -12.59
CA SER A 342 17.85 14.71 -13.13
C SER A 342 17.34 13.84 -14.27
N LYS A 343 17.99 13.95 -15.44
CA LYS A 343 17.76 13.08 -16.59
C LYS A 343 18.00 11.60 -16.24
N VAL A 344 19.10 11.30 -15.56
CA VAL A 344 19.50 9.94 -15.20
C VAL A 344 18.46 9.29 -14.29
N ILE A 345 17.96 10.01 -13.29
CA ILE A 345 16.92 9.52 -12.38
C ILE A 345 15.65 9.16 -13.15
N LEU A 346 15.19 10.04 -14.05
CA LEU A 346 13.98 9.76 -14.83
C LEU A 346 14.15 8.53 -15.73
N GLU A 347 15.30 8.41 -16.40
CA GLU A 347 15.58 7.29 -17.30
C GLU A 347 15.63 5.95 -16.57
N GLN A 348 16.27 5.90 -15.40
CA GLN A 348 16.32 4.70 -14.57
C GLN A 348 14.93 4.28 -14.07
N ASN A 349 14.04 5.25 -13.84
CA ASN A 349 12.74 5.01 -13.22
C ASN A 349 11.56 4.91 -14.19
N GLN A 350 11.74 5.20 -15.48
CA GLN A 350 10.66 5.28 -16.47
C GLN A 350 9.73 4.05 -16.47
N LYS A 351 10.30 2.84 -16.42
CA LYS A 351 9.51 1.59 -16.41
C LYS A 351 8.69 1.43 -15.11
N LEU A 352 9.26 1.81 -13.98
CA LEU A 352 8.58 1.74 -12.68
C LEU A 352 7.48 2.79 -12.56
N ILE A 353 7.70 4.00 -13.07
CA ILE A 353 6.69 5.06 -13.13
C ILE A 353 5.47 4.57 -13.94
N LEU A 354 5.71 4.02 -15.14
CA LEU A 354 4.64 3.45 -15.97
C LEU A 354 3.89 2.31 -15.28
N GLY A 355 4.61 1.41 -14.61
CA GLY A 355 4.00 0.35 -13.81
C GLY A 355 3.16 0.91 -12.64
N SER A 356 3.60 2.01 -12.04
CA SER A 356 2.88 2.69 -10.95
C SER A 356 1.58 3.30 -11.44
N ILE A 357 1.59 3.94 -12.61
CA ILE A 357 0.39 4.45 -13.28
C ILE A 357 -0.61 3.29 -13.51
N GLU A 358 -0.17 2.20 -14.14
CA GLU A 358 -1.02 1.04 -14.45
C GLU A 358 -1.64 0.42 -13.18
N ILE A 359 -0.82 0.22 -12.14
CA ILE A 359 -1.25 -0.36 -10.87
C ILE A 359 -2.21 0.59 -10.12
N THR A 360 -1.97 1.90 -10.14
CA THR A 360 -2.86 2.89 -9.49
C THR A 360 -4.25 2.90 -10.10
N MET A 361 -4.35 2.85 -11.43
CA MET A 361 -5.65 2.74 -12.11
C MET A 361 -6.37 1.43 -11.77
N LYS A 362 -5.64 0.30 -11.77
CA LYS A 362 -6.22 -1.00 -11.34
C LYS A 362 -6.67 -0.98 -9.89
N TYR A 363 -5.98 -0.25 -9.02
CA TYR A 363 -6.39 -0.08 -7.63
C TYR A 363 -7.68 0.74 -7.52
N GLY A 364 -7.83 1.78 -8.35
CA GLY A 364 -9.04 2.59 -8.43
C GLY A 364 -10.32 1.81 -8.76
N TYR A 365 -10.22 0.73 -9.53
CA TYR A 365 -11.34 -0.19 -9.76
C TYR A 365 -11.98 -0.70 -8.46
N PHE A 366 -11.16 -1.05 -7.46
CA PHE A 366 -11.65 -1.53 -6.17
C PHE A 366 -12.29 -0.43 -5.31
N GLY A 367 -12.01 0.84 -5.60
CA GLY A 367 -12.69 1.96 -4.96
C GLY A 367 -14.19 1.98 -5.30
N PHE A 368 -14.56 1.63 -6.53
CA PHE A 368 -15.96 1.57 -6.97
C PHE A 368 -16.65 0.23 -6.69
N ASN A 369 -15.88 -0.87 -6.76
CA ASN A 369 -16.46 -2.20 -6.83
C ASN A 369 -16.38 -2.99 -5.53
N ASN A 370 -15.69 -2.48 -4.49
CA ASN A 370 -15.68 -3.13 -3.19
C ASN A 370 -16.96 -2.89 -2.39
N ASP A 371 -17.32 -3.88 -1.58
CA ASP A 371 -18.37 -3.74 -0.57
C ASP A 371 -17.85 -2.92 0.62
N PHE A 372 -18.53 -1.81 0.91
CA PHE A 372 -18.31 -0.99 2.11
C PHE A 372 -19.52 -1.02 3.06
N SER A 373 -20.56 -1.81 2.79
CA SER A 373 -21.82 -1.81 3.55
C SER A 373 -21.62 -2.14 5.03
N TYR A 374 -20.65 -3.00 5.33
CA TYR A 374 -20.30 -3.40 6.69
C TYR A 374 -19.47 -2.35 7.46
N THR A 375 -18.88 -1.37 6.78
CA THR A 375 -18.05 -0.30 7.38
C THR A 375 -18.89 0.81 8.00
N ARG A 376 -18.26 1.71 8.77
CA ARG A 376 -18.93 2.93 9.26
C ARG A 376 -19.42 3.83 8.13
N LEU A 377 -18.69 3.89 7.02
CA LEU A 377 -19.07 4.63 5.82
C LEU A 377 -20.39 4.10 5.23
N GLY A 378 -20.54 2.77 5.16
CA GLY A 378 -21.78 2.13 4.71
C GLY A 378 -22.95 2.22 5.69
N LYS A 379 -22.67 2.16 7.00
CA LYS A 379 -23.68 2.25 8.07
C LYS A 379 -24.20 3.68 8.27
N LYS A 380 -23.35 4.69 8.08
CA LYS A 380 -23.69 6.12 8.23
C LYS A 380 -23.64 6.83 6.88
N LYS A 381 -24.48 6.35 5.95
CA LYS A 381 -24.63 6.92 4.60
C LYS A 381 -24.75 8.45 4.70
N ASN A 382 -24.01 9.18 3.86
CA ASN A 382 -23.99 10.65 3.73
C ASN A 382 -23.13 11.45 4.74
N MET A 383 -22.48 10.82 5.74
CA MET A 383 -21.55 11.53 6.65
C MET A 383 -20.07 11.31 6.32
N PHE A 384 -19.73 10.25 5.59
CA PHE A 384 -18.35 9.87 5.29
C PHE A 384 -18.20 9.53 3.81
N TYR A 385 -17.08 9.94 3.24
CA TYR A 385 -16.71 9.67 1.85
C TYR A 385 -15.38 8.93 1.80
N LEU A 386 -15.20 8.14 0.74
CA LEU A 386 -13.91 7.55 0.45
C LEU A 386 -12.92 8.67 0.12
N GLN A 387 -11.71 8.54 0.65
CA GLN A 387 -10.61 9.41 0.27
C GLN A 387 -10.31 9.15 -1.22
N PRO A 388 -10.20 10.21 -2.03
CA PRO A 388 -9.90 10.09 -3.45
C PRO A 388 -8.47 9.59 -3.67
N LEU A 389 -8.21 8.97 -4.82
CA LEU A 389 -6.90 8.66 -5.35
C LEU A 389 -6.26 9.89 -6.01
N TYR A 390 -4.94 9.90 -6.06
CA TYR A 390 -4.20 10.83 -6.89
C TYR A 390 -4.54 10.62 -8.37
N GLY A 391 -5.02 11.69 -9.05
CA GLY A 391 -5.52 11.65 -10.42
C GLY A 391 -4.67 12.36 -11.48
N ASN A 392 -3.61 13.06 -11.09
CA ASN A 392 -2.78 13.87 -12.00
C ASN A 392 -1.57 13.12 -12.55
N PHE A 393 -1.39 11.83 -12.21
CA PHE A 393 -0.20 11.05 -12.61
C PHE A 393 0.10 11.08 -14.11
N MET A 394 -0.92 11.12 -14.99
CA MET A 394 -0.69 11.18 -16.44
C MET A 394 -0.07 12.50 -16.88
N ASN A 395 -0.55 13.61 -16.30
CA ASN A 395 -0.04 14.95 -16.53
C ASN A 395 1.36 15.11 -15.91
N ASP A 396 1.55 14.64 -14.69
CA ASP A 396 2.82 14.86 -13.97
C ASP A 396 3.95 14.07 -14.62
N CYS A 397 3.68 12.88 -15.15
CA CYS A 397 4.64 12.14 -15.97
C CYS A 397 4.96 12.83 -17.30
N TYR A 398 3.99 13.49 -17.93
CA TYR A 398 4.24 14.33 -19.09
C TYR A 398 5.15 15.51 -18.72
N ASN A 399 4.87 16.20 -17.62
CA ASN A 399 5.67 17.33 -17.13
C ASN A 399 7.10 16.91 -16.76
N LEU A 400 7.28 15.72 -16.19
CA LEU A 400 8.62 15.15 -15.91
C LEU A 400 9.50 15.06 -17.17
N ILE A 401 8.89 14.88 -18.34
CA ILE A 401 9.62 14.79 -19.62
C ILE A 401 9.72 16.18 -20.26
N ASP A 402 8.59 16.88 -20.44
CA ASP A 402 8.54 18.11 -21.24
C ASP A 402 9.22 19.30 -20.54
N LYS A 403 9.09 19.41 -19.22
CA LYS A 403 9.63 20.53 -18.43
C LYS A 403 11.06 20.31 -17.95
N ASN A 404 11.59 19.11 -18.13
CA ASN A 404 12.96 18.80 -17.73
C ASN A 404 13.97 19.52 -18.65
N LYS A 405 14.80 20.37 -18.06
CA LYS A 405 15.78 21.21 -18.77
C LYS A 405 16.96 20.41 -19.35
N ASN A 406 17.17 19.19 -18.87
CA ASN A 406 18.29 18.34 -19.26
C ASN A 406 18.01 17.46 -20.49
N PHE A 407 16.81 17.54 -21.08
CA PHE A 407 16.52 16.96 -22.38
C PHE A 407 16.55 18.01 -23.47
N THR A 408 17.13 17.63 -24.61
CA THR A 408 16.97 18.38 -25.87
C THR A 408 15.53 18.29 -26.36
N ASP A 409 15.10 19.24 -27.20
CA ASP A 409 13.74 19.24 -27.78
C ASP A 409 13.42 17.95 -28.55
N LEU A 410 14.40 17.39 -29.24
CA LEU A 410 14.26 16.11 -29.95
C LEU A 410 14.05 14.94 -28.97
N GLU A 411 14.83 14.88 -27.90
CA GLU A 411 14.68 13.85 -26.86
C GLU A 411 13.33 13.95 -26.14
N LYS A 412 12.87 15.17 -25.84
CA LYS A 412 11.53 15.40 -25.27
C LYS A 412 10.46 14.88 -26.20
N SER A 413 10.52 15.24 -27.48
CA SER A 413 9.55 14.80 -28.48
C SER A 413 9.48 13.27 -28.55
N ARG A 414 10.63 12.61 -28.69
CA ARG A 414 10.71 11.13 -28.74
C ARG A 414 10.16 10.48 -27.47
N LYS A 415 10.58 10.94 -26.29
CA LYS A 415 10.16 10.33 -25.00
C LYS A 415 8.69 10.57 -24.70
N VAL A 416 8.15 11.74 -25.04
CA VAL A 416 6.72 12.02 -24.92
C VAL A 416 5.93 11.10 -25.85
N TYR A 417 6.37 10.93 -27.10
CA TYR A 417 5.73 10.00 -28.03
C TYR A 417 5.75 8.55 -27.50
N GLU A 418 6.91 8.05 -27.06
CA GLU A 418 7.02 6.73 -26.44
C GLU A 418 6.11 6.57 -25.21
N TYR A 419 6.00 7.61 -24.39
CA TYR A 419 5.12 7.62 -23.23
C TYR A 419 3.64 7.51 -23.65
N PHE A 420 3.23 8.31 -24.63
CA PHE A 420 1.87 8.31 -25.15
C PHE A 420 1.50 6.98 -25.83
N GLU A 421 2.40 6.39 -26.62
CA GLU A 421 2.21 5.07 -27.20
C GLU A 421 2.04 4.00 -26.12
N LYS A 422 2.86 4.05 -25.06
CA LYS A 422 2.73 3.12 -23.92
C LYS A 422 1.41 3.28 -23.20
N LEU A 423 0.93 4.52 -22.99
CA LEU A 423 -0.42 4.75 -22.47
C LEU A 423 -1.46 4.15 -23.42
N ARG A 424 -1.45 4.50 -24.71
CA ARG A 424 -2.41 4.00 -25.70
C ARG A 424 -2.50 2.47 -25.72
N MET A 425 -1.38 1.78 -25.55
CA MET A 425 -1.26 0.32 -25.61
C MET A 425 -1.46 -0.39 -24.26
N MET A 426 -1.68 0.31 -23.14
CA MET A 426 -1.92 -0.33 -21.85
C MET A 426 -3.20 -1.19 -21.87
N PRO A 427 -3.20 -2.38 -21.25
CA PRO A 427 -4.39 -3.23 -21.20
C PRO A 427 -5.39 -2.67 -20.18
N TRP A 428 -6.36 -1.91 -20.68
CA TRP A 428 -7.34 -1.16 -19.88
C TRP A 428 -8.52 -2.00 -19.33
N SER A 429 -8.60 -3.29 -19.65
CA SER A 429 -9.68 -4.17 -19.18
C SER A 429 -9.37 -4.81 -17.81
N VAL A 430 -9.89 -4.22 -16.74
CA VAL A 430 -9.91 -4.85 -15.39
C VAL A 430 -10.97 -5.98 -15.32
N THR A 431 -11.92 -5.99 -16.27
CA THR A 431 -13.02 -6.95 -16.42
C THR A 431 -12.58 -8.42 -16.56
N ASN A 432 -11.33 -8.68 -16.92
CA ASN A 432 -10.80 -10.04 -17.03
C ASN A 432 -10.45 -10.72 -15.69
N TYR A 433 -10.60 -10.03 -14.55
CA TYR A 433 -10.13 -10.54 -13.27
C TYR A 433 -11.20 -10.91 -12.23
N ILE A 434 -12.46 -10.43 -12.28
CA ILE A 434 -13.39 -10.52 -11.12
C ILE A 434 -14.89 -10.68 -11.53
N PRO A 435 -15.74 -11.43 -10.79
CA PRO A 435 -17.16 -11.64 -11.11
C PRO A 435 -18.04 -10.40 -10.89
N THR A 436 -19.17 -10.37 -11.61
CA THR A 436 -20.09 -9.26 -11.88
C THR A 436 -20.97 -8.75 -10.73
N GLU A 437 -20.69 -9.09 -9.47
CA GLU A 437 -21.55 -8.70 -8.34
C GLU A 437 -21.01 -7.45 -7.61
N ILE A 438 -21.28 -6.28 -8.19
CA ILE A 438 -21.10 -4.98 -7.55
C ILE A 438 -22.35 -4.67 -6.71
N LYS A 439 -22.20 -4.31 -5.42
CA LYS A 439 -23.31 -4.10 -4.47
C LYS A 439 -23.49 -2.66 -3.96
N TYR A 440 -22.71 -1.67 -4.40
CA TYR A 440 -22.66 -0.41 -3.64
C TYR A 440 -23.52 0.75 -4.18
N PHE A 441 -23.87 0.74 -5.47
CA PHE A 441 -24.80 1.73 -6.03
C PHE A 441 -25.90 1.02 -6.79
N ASP A 442 -27.15 1.20 -6.36
CA ASP A 442 -28.35 0.84 -7.12
C ASP A 442 -28.45 1.73 -8.36
N VAL A 443 -27.60 1.41 -9.33
CA VAL A 443 -27.63 1.96 -10.67
C VAL A 443 -28.56 1.03 -11.47
N SER A 444 -29.62 1.61 -12.03
CA SER A 444 -30.73 0.90 -12.69
C SER A 444 -30.26 -0.19 -13.65
N ARG A 445 -31.04 -1.28 -13.79
CA ARG A 445 -30.70 -2.44 -14.65
C ARG A 445 -30.29 -2.08 -16.08
N GLU A 446 -30.80 -0.98 -16.65
CA GLU A 446 -30.42 -0.48 -17.99
C GLU A 446 -28.99 0.08 -18.07
N LEU A 447 -28.45 0.59 -16.97
CA LEU A 447 -27.10 1.17 -16.91
C LEU A 447 -26.00 0.10 -16.74
N LYS A 448 -26.37 -1.15 -16.39
CA LYS A 448 -25.45 -2.29 -16.29
C LYS A 448 -24.96 -2.81 -17.64
N GLU A 449 -25.63 -2.47 -18.75
CA GLU A 449 -25.25 -2.91 -20.10
C GLU A 449 -23.92 -2.30 -20.60
N TYR A 450 -23.51 -1.14 -20.07
CA TYR A 450 -22.31 -0.41 -20.46
C TYR A 450 -21.17 -0.55 -19.43
N ASN A 451 -20.96 -1.75 -18.88
CA ASN A 451 -19.98 -2.09 -17.83
C ASN A 451 -18.51 -1.84 -18.25
N GLU A 452 -18.19 -0.59 -18.58
CA GLU A 452 -16.91 -0.09 -19.04
C GLU A 452 -16.33 0.83 -17.96
N ASP A 453 -15.14 0.50 -17.47
CA ASP A 453 -14.42 1.26 -16.44
C ASP A 453 -13.75 2.54 -17.02
N VAL A 454 -14.44 3.23 -17.92
CA VAL A 454 -13.92 4.41 -18.67
C VAL A 454 -13.46 5.56 -17.77
N TYR A 455 -13.94 5.60 -16.52
CA TYR A 455 -13.55 6.60 -15.53
C TYR A 455 -12.12 6.43 -15.03
N LEU A 456 -11.61 5.19 -14.98
CA LEU A 456 -10.25 4.91 -14.49
C LEU A 456 -9.20 5.63 -15.32
N VAL A 457 -9.42 5.69 -16.64
CA VAL A 457 -8.50 6.27 -17.61
C VAL A 457 -8.97 7.65 -18.07
N GLY A 458 -10.27 7.83 -18.33
CA GLY A 458 -10.80 9.05 -18.92
C GLY A 458 -10.63 10.28 -18.03
N VAL A 459 -10.64 10.11 -16.70
CA VAL A 459 -10.37 11.21 -15.77
C VAL A 459 -8.90 11.68 -15.83
N PRO A 460 -7.90 10.83 -15.56
CA PRO A 460 -6.49 11.23 -15.69
C PRO A 460 -6.14 11.74 -17.10
N LEU A 461 -6.71 11.11 -18.13
CA LEU A 461 -6.54 11.53 -19.52
C LEU A 461 -7.12 12.93 -19.76
N SER A 462 -8.27 13.27 -19.20
CA SER A 462 -8.84 14.63 -19.32
C SER A 462 -7.91 15.70 -18.76
N ASN A 463 -7.21 15.41 -17.67
CA ASN A 463 -6.24 16.34 -17.09
C ASN A 463 -5.02 16.52 -18.01
N LEU A 464 -4.52 15.44 -18.61
CA LEU A 464 -3.45 15.53 -19.61
C LEU A 464 -3.88 16.35 -20.83
N LEU A 465 -5.07 16.10 -21.39
CA LEU A 465 -5.58 16.87 -22.53
C LEU A 465 -5.71 18.36 -22.22
N LEU A 466 -6.18 18.71 -21.02
CA LEU A 466 -6.25 20.12 -20.58
C LEU A 466 -4.88 20.78 -20.53
N VAL A 467 -3.85 20.10 -20.02
CA VAL A 467 -2.48 20.63 -20.01
C VAL A 467 -1.95 20.82 -21.42
N LEU A 468 -2.19 19.87 -22.34
CA LEU A 468 -1.79 20.02 -23.73
C LEU A 468 -2.46 21.21 -24.41
N ILE A 469 -3.72 21.50 -24.09
CA ILE A 469 -4.43 22.69 -24.59
C ILE A 469 -3.87 23.97 -23.97
N GLN A 470 -3.62 23.99 -22.65
CA GLN A 470 -3.05 25.14 -21.95
C GLN A 470 -1.66 25.52 -22.46
N GLU A 471 -0.86 24.53 -22.85
CA GLU A 471 0.50 24.72 -23.39
C GLU A 471 0.53 24.84 -24.93
N ASP A 472 -0.63 24.97 -25.58
CA ASP A 472 -0.81 25.07 -27.04
C ASP A 472 -0.12 23.95 -27.84
N LYS A 473 -0.09 22.72 -27.30
CA LYS A 473 0.55 21.54 -27.92
C LYS A 473 -0.36 20.84 -28.92
N LYS A 474 -0.73 21.53 -30.01
CA LYS A 474 -1.69 21.06 -31.04
C LYS A 474 -1.44 19.64 -31.54
N GLY A 475 -0.24 19.33 -32.03
CA GLY A 475 0.08 18.00 -32.58
C GLY A 475 -0.03 16.87 -31.56
N ARG A 476 0.36 17.11 -30.30
CA ARG A 476 0.25 16.14 -29.21
C ARG A 476 -1.21 15.87 -28.83
N LEU A 477 -2.04 16.90 -28.85
CA LEU A 477 -3.47 16.76 -28.62
C LEU A 477 -4.13 15.94 -29.74
N LEU A 478 -3.82 16.27 -31.00
CA LEU A 478 -4.39 15.59 -32.18
C LEU A 478 -4.03 14.11 -32.23
N TYR A 479 -2.82 13.73 -31.81
CA TYR A 479 -2.43 12.33 -31.63
C TYR A 479 -3.44 11.55 -30.76
N PHE A 480 -3.85 12.08 -29.60
CA PHE A 480 -4.85 11.42 -28.77
C PHE A 480 -6.24 11.40 -29.41
N LEU A 481 -6.64 12.49 -30.07
CA LEU A 481 -7.95 12.57 -30.71
C LEU A 481 -8.07 11.62 -31.91
N ASN A 482 -6.99 11.36 -32.65
CA ASN A 482 -7.01 10.49 -33.82
C ASN A 482 -6.70 9.02 -33.49
N ASP A 483 -5.68 8.76 -32.65
CA ASP A 483 -5.11 7.41 -32.51
C ASP A 483 -5.57 6.67 -31.26
N TYR A 484 -6.10 7.38 -30.24
CA TYR A 484 -6.61 6.76 -29.03
C TYR A 484 -8.03 6.20 -29.27
N ARG A 485 -8.13 4.87 -29.40
CA ARG A 485 -9.39 4.18 -29.76
C ARG A 485 -10.20 3.64 -28.57
N ASP A 486 -9.69 3.75 -27.35
CA ASP A 486 -10.40 3.31 -26.16
C ASP A 486 -11.52 4.30 -25.79
N ASN A 487 -12.67 3.81 -25.33
CA ASN A 487 -13.84 4.66 -25.04
C ASN A 487 -13.60 5.72 -23.96
N SER A 488 -12.55 5.54 -23.15
CA SER A 488 -12.08 6.50 -22.16
C SER A 488 -11.72 7.87 -22.75
N ILE A 489 -11.30 7.95 -24.02
CA ILE A 489 -11.06 9.22 -24.70
C ILE A 489 -12.33 10.07 -24.79
N TYR A 490 -13.47 9.46 -25.07
CA TYR A 490 -14.73 10.21 -25.23
C TYR A 490 -15.21 10.74 -23.89
N LEU A 491 -15.03 9.98 -22.80
CA LEU A 491 -15.27 10.48 -21.46
C LEU A 491 -14.36 11.67 -21.13
N ALA A 492 -13.06 11.55 -21.46
CA ALA A 492 -12.11 12.64 -21.27
C ALA A 492 -12.52 13.89 -22.07
N CYS A 493 -12.87 13.72 -23.34
CA CYS A 493 -13.35 14.79 -24.22
C CYS A 493 -14.62 15.45 -23.68
N LEU A 494 -15.59 14.71 -23.12
CA LEU A 494 -16.79 15.31 -22.51
C LEU A 494 -16.44 16.20 -21.31
N ILE A 495 -15.51 15.76 -20.45
CA ILE A 495 -15.00 16.54 -19.33
C ILE A 495 -14.32 17.82 -19.85
N VAL A 496 -13.39 17.69 -20.80
CA VAL A 496 -12.65 18.82 -21.40
C VAL A 496 -13.58 19.79 -22.11
N ALA A 497 -14.51 19.30 -22.94
CA ALA A 497 -15.49 20.11 -23.64
C ALA A 497 -16.34 20.93 -22.68
N SER A 498 -16.79 20.34 -21.56
CA SER A 498 -17.57 21.07 -20.55
C SER A 498 -16.78 22.24 -19.94
N LYS A 499 -15.47 22.09 -19.73
CA LYS A 499 -14.58 23.15 -19.23
C LYS A 499 -14.31 24.21 -20.29
N LEU A 500 -13.95 23.79 -21.51
CA LEU A 500 -13.68 24.70 -22.63
C LEU A 500 -14.91 25.51 -23.04
N ALA A 501 -16.09 24.89 -23.09
CA ALA A 501 -17.35 25.58 -23.39
C ALA A 501 -17.71 26.59 -22.29
N THR A 502 -17.47 26.24 -21.02
CA THR A 502 -17.67 27.18 -19.91
C THR A 502 -16.74 28.39 -20.04
N LEU A 503 -15.47 28.17 -20.42
CA LEU A 503 -14.52 29.26 -20.67
C LEU A 503 -14.95 30.09 -21.87
N TYR A 504 -15.24 29.46 -23.02
CA TYR A 504 -15.62 30.11 -24.27
C TYR A 504 -16.80 31.08 -24.11
N VAL A 505 -17.85 30.65 -23.41
CA VAL A 505 -19.06 31.46 -23.16
C VAL A 505 -18.75 32.66 -22.25
N ARG A 506 -17.77 32.54 -21.35
CA ARG A 506 -17.38 33.62 -20.43
C ARG A 506 -16.37 34.59 -21.03
N THR A 507 -15.56 34.14 -21.97
CA THR A 507 -14.56 34.94 -22.66
C THR A 507 -15.24 35.95 -23.59
N LYS A 508 -14.82 37.21 -23.56
CA LYS A 508 -15.37 38.27 -24.42
C LYS A 508 -14.95 38.10 -25.89
N GLU A 509 -15.75 38.60 -26.82
CA GLU A 509 -15.57 38.37 -28.27
C GLU A 509 -14.28 38.94 -28.86
N ASP A 510 -13.75 40.00 -28.26
CA ASP A 510 -12.55 40.72 -28.66
C ASP A 510 -11.25 40.07 -28.18
N GLU A 511 -11.33 39.06 -27.29
CA GLU A 511 -10.14 38.39 -26.78
C GLU A 511 -9.60 37.35 -27.77
N LYS A 512 -8.31 37.47 -28.11
CA LYS A 512 -7.55 36.51 -28.92
C LYS A 512 -7.73 35.06 -28.40
N ASP A 513 -7.86 34.93 -27.09
CA ASP A 513 -8.04 33.66 -26.39
C ASP A 513 -9.39 33.00 -26.72
N LYS A 514 -10.46 33.76 -26.99
CA LYS A 514 -11.78 33.18 -27.36
C LYS A 514 -11.69 32.39 -28.65
N LYS A 515 -10.91 32.88 -29.63
CA LYS A 515 -10.70 32.18 -30.90
C LYS A 515 -9.94 30.87 -30.71
N LEU A 516 -8.89 30.88 -29.87
CA LEU A 516 -8.10 29.69 -29.55
C LEU A 516 -8.91 28.65 -28.78
N ILE A 517 -9.63 29.07 -27.73
CA ILE A 517 -10.54 28.21 -26.96
C ILE A 517 -11.59 27.60 -27.89
N GLY A 518 -12.18 28.40 -28.78
CA GLY A 518 -13.16 27.94 -29.75
C GLY A 518 -12.60 26.92 -30.75
N GLU A 519 -11.36 27.08 -31.22
CA GLU A 519 -10.66 26.10 -32.07
C GLU A 519 -10.54 24.75 -31.37
N TYR A 520 -9.98 24.74 -30.15
CA TYR A 520 -9.85 23.51 -29.36
C TYR A 520 -11.20 22.88 -29.01
N LEU A 521 -12.20 23.69 -28.66
CA LEU A 521 -13.55 23.19 -28.38
C LEU A 521 -14.13 22.46 -29.59
N VAL A 522 -13.98 22.99 -30.80
CA VAL A 522 -14.43 22.33 -32.04
C VAL A 522 -13.72 21.00 -32.24
N TRP A 523 -12.40 20.92 -32.01
CA TRP A 523 -11.66 19.65 -32.14
C TRP A 523 -12.16 18.59 -31.17
N ILE A 524 -12.35 18.95 -29.89
CA ILE A 524 -12.87 18.04 -28.87
C ILE A 524 -14.31 17.59 -29.20
N LEU A 525 -15.18 18.50 -29.63
CA LEU A 525 -16.55 18.17 -30.05
C LEU A 525 -16.57 17.26 -31.28
N SER A 526 -15.65 17.46 -32.22
CA SER A 526 -15.51 16.63 -33.42
C SER A 526 -15.20 15.18 -33.06
N LYS A 527 -14.35 14.96 -32.04
CA LYS A 527 -14.09 13.61 -31.53
C LYS A 527 -15.33 12.99 -30.90
N ILE A 528 -16.07 13.74 -30.08
CA ILE A 528 -17.26 13.22 -29.38
C ILE A 528 -18.36 12.76 -30.36
N ILE A 529 -18.47 13.35 -31.55
CA ILE A 529 -19.44 12.93 -32.58
C ILE A 529 -19.32 11.46 -32.97
N GLU A 530 -18.10 10.90 -32.95
CA GLU A 530 -17.87 9.49 -33.30
C GLU A 530 -18.57 8.53 -32.33
N LEU A 531 -18.81 8.95 -31.08
CA LEU A 531 -19.40 8.11 -30.04
C LEU A 531 -20.90 7.87 -30.28
N ASP A 532 -21.38 6.65 -30.02
CA ASP A 532 -22.80 6.30 -30.09
C ASP A 532 -23.69 7.17 -29.18
N GLU A 533 -24.92 7.45 -29.62
CA GLU A 533 -25.84 8.34 -28.89
C GLU A 533 -26.16 7.85 -27.48
N LYS A 534 -26.35 6.53 -27.31
CA LYS A 534 -26.67 5.96 -26.00
C LYS A 534 -25.48 6.10 -25.06
N LYS A 535 -24.26 5.88 -25.56
CA LYS A 535 -23.02 6.05 -24.79
C LYS A 535 -22.79 7.50 -24.37
N ILE A 536 -23.07 8.47 -25.24
CA ILE A 536 -22.98 9.91 -24.89
C ILE A 536 -23.92 10.21 -23.71
N LYS A 537 -25.19 9.78 -23.80
CA LYS A 537 -26.17 9.99 -22.71
C LYS A 537 -25.69 9.35 -21.41
N TYR A 538 -25.18 8.13 -21.48
CA TYR A 538 -24.63 7.40 -20.34
C TYR A 538 -23.44 8.13 -19.70
N TYR A 539 -22.42 8.50 -20.47
CA TYR A 539 -21.25 9.21 -19.94
C TYR A 539 -21.61 10.57 -19.37
N CYS A 540 -22.50 11.33 -20.01
CA CYS A 540 -22.98 12.60 -19.44
C CYS A 540 -23.73 12.40 -18.12
N TYR A 541 -24.57 11.36 -18.01
CA TYR A 541 -25.25 11.03 -16.76
C TYR A 541 -24.24 10.69 -15.66
N THR A 542 -23.33 9.78 -15.94
CA THR A 542 -22.37 9.30 -14.94
C THR A 542 -21.39 10.41 -14.53
N ILE A 543 -20.94 11.27 -15.46
CA ILE A 543 -20.17 12.47 -15.13
C ILE A 543 -21.00 13.38 -14.21
N GLY A 544 -22.27 13.60 -14.54
CA GLY A 544 -23.20 14.40 -13.75
C GLY A 544 -23.47 13.87 -12.32
N GLN A 545 -23.33 12.56 -12.10
CA GLN A 545 -23.39 11.94 -10.77
C GLN A 545 -22.09 12.18 -9.99
N THR A 546 -20.93 12.10 -10.63
CA THR A 546 -19.62 12.36 -10.00
C THR A 546 -19.35 13.84 -9.69
N MET A 547 -20.20 14.77 -10.17
CA MET A 547 -20.04 16.23 -10.01
C MET A 547 -20.66 16.79 -8.71
N GLY A 548 -21.17 15.97 -7.78
CA GLY A 548 -21.80 16.45 -6.54
C GLY A 548 -20.77 16.77 -5.44
N ARG A 549 -20.95 17.88 -4.69
CA ARG A 549 -20.15 18.17 -3.47
C ARG A 549 -20.25 17.08 -2.38
N ALA A 550 -21.20 16.16 -2.52
CA ALA A 550 -21.51 15.10 -1.56
C ALA A 550 -21.33 13.69 -2.18
N THR A 551 -20.46 13.52 -3.18
CA THR A 551 -20.22 12.22 -3.82
C THR A 551 -18.79 11.73 -3.65
N SER A 552 -18.63 10.40 -3.50
CA SER A 552 -17.34 9.72 -3.42
C SER A 552 -16.63 9.78 -4.77
N ASN A 553 -15.80 10.82 -4.97
CA ASN A 553 -15.00 10.94 -6.19
C ASN A 553 -13.84 9.96 -6.15
N LEU A 554 -13.61 9.25 -7.25
CA LEU A 554 -12.49 8.32 -7.37
C LEU A 554 -11.14 9.04 -7.28
N TYR A 555 -11.03 10.18 -7.95
CA TYR A 555 -9.79 10.97 -8.04
C TYR A 555 -9.98 12.37 -7.48
N SER A 556 -8.93 12.93 -6.89
CA SER A 556 -8.94 14.24 -6.21
C SER A 556 -9.06 15.42 -7.19
N ALA A 557 -8.69 15.21 -8.46
CA ALA A 557 -8.44 16.28 -9.44
C ALA A 557 -9.59 16.58 -10.43
N VAL A 558 -10.75 15.90 -10.36
CA VAL A 558 -11.90 16.23 -11.24
C VAL A 558 -12.76 17.30 -10.59
N TYR A 559 -12.21 18.51 -10.44
CA TYR A 559 -13.05 19.63 -10.03
C TYR A 559 -13.85 20.11 -11.23
N LEU A 560 -15.13 19.75 -11.25
CA LEU A 560 -16.14 20.26 -12.16
C LEU A 560 -17.15 21.03 -11.32
N THR A 561 -17.35 22.30 -11.65
CA THR A 561 -18.28 23.17 -10.93
C THR A 561 -19.73 22.82 -11.31
N THR A 562 -20.71 23.28 -10.51
CA THR A 562 -22.14 23.19 -10.88
C THR A 562 -22.39 23.75 -12.28
N ARG A 563 -21.66 24.81 -12.64
CA ARG A 563 -21.74 25.41 -13.97
C ARG A 563 -21.25 24.47 -15.07
N ASN A 564 -20.17 23.72 -14.84
CA ASN A 564 -19.72 22.71 -15.80
C ASN A 564 -20.78 21.62 -16.03
N LYS A 565 -21.60 21.29 -15.01
CA LYS A 565 -22.71 20.34 -15.14
C LYS A 565 -23.83 20.86 -16.05
N GLU A 566 -24.18 22.14 -15.91
CA GLU A 566 -25.15 22.80 -16.81
C GLU A 566 -24.63 22.79 -18.26
N ILE A 567 -23.38 23.20 -18.44
CA ILE A 567 -22.72 23.26 -19.75
C ILE A 567 -22.54 21.86 -20.36
N LEU A 568 -22.34 20.82 -19.55
CA LEU A 568 -22.28 19.43 -20.05
C LEU A 568 -23.58 19.02 -20.76
N ASN A 569 -24.75 19.50 -20.29
CA ASN A 569 -26.01 19.29 -21.01
C ASN A 569 -26.05 20.04 -22.34
N ILE A 570 -25.48 21.24 -22.41
CA ILE A 570 -25.36 22.01 -23.67
C ILE A 570 -24.45 21.26 -24.65
N VAL A 571 -23.27 20.81 -24.21
CA VAL A 571 -22.35 19.97 -25.02
C VAL A 571 -23.07 18.74 -25.57
N LYS A 572 -23.81 18.01 -24.71
CA LYS A 572 -24.62 16.86 -25.12
C LYS A 572 -25.64 17.25 -26.19
N GLN A 573 -26.37 18.35 -26.00
CA GLN A 573 -27.38 18.81 -26.97
C GLN A 573 -26.74 19.21 -28.30
N THR A 574 -25.63 19.95 -28.29
CA THR A 574 -24.90 20.34 -29.51
C THR A 574 -24.51 19.13 -30.36
N ILE A 575 -23.95 18.10 -29.73
CA ILE A 575 -23.59 16.85 -30.43
C ILE A 575 -24.83 16.16 -30.97
N MET A 576 -25.93 16.15 -30.21
CA MET A 576 -27.18 15.49 -30.64
C MET A 576 -27.86 16.19 -31.80
N ILE A 577 -27.87 17.52 -31.82
CA ILE A 577 -28.39 18.32 -32.95
C ILE A 577 -27.61 17.98 -34.22
N LYS A 578 -26.27 17.91 -34.12
CA LYS A 578 -25.42 17.57 -35.27
C LYS A 578 -25.61 16.13 -35.75
N LYS A 579 -25.66 15.15 -34.84
CA LYS A 579 -25.84 13.73 -35.21
C LYS A 579 -27.21 13.45 -35.84
N LYS A 580 -28.24 14.19 -35.45
CA LYS A 580 -29.58 14.09 -36.03
C LYS A 580 -29.79 14.92 -37.30
N SER A 581 -28.74 15.59 -37.79
CA SER A 581 -28.79 16.44 -38.99
C SER A 581 -29.89 17.49 -38.95
N ILE A 582 -30.15 18.07 -37.77
CA ILE A 582 -31.16 19.12 -37.62
C ILE A 582 -30.62 20.41 -38.26
N ASN A 583 -31.43 21.06 -39.09
CA ASN A 583 -31.07 22.36 -39.67
C ASN A 583 -31.01 23.43 -38.58
N VAL A 584 -29.85 24.06 -38.38
CA VAL A 584 -29.62 25.01 -37.30
C VAL A 584 -30.25 26.38 -37.60
N GLU A 585 -30.41 26.71 -38.88
CA GLU A 585 -31.01 27.98 -39.31
C GLU A 585 -32.50 28.08 -38.94
N ASP A 586 -33.17 26.93 -38.80
CA ASP A 586 -34.60 26.84 -38.47
C ASP A 586 -34.88 26.74 -36.95
N ILE A 587 -33.83 26.73 -36.10
CA ILE A 587 -33.99 26.55 -34.65
C ILE A 587 -33.98 27.90 -33.93
N VAL A 588 -35.08 28.22 -33.25
CA VAL A 588 -35.11 29.29 -32.24
C VAL A 588 -34.62 28.74 -30.91
N PHE A 589 -33.38 29.09 -30.54
CA PHE A 589 -32.78 28.65 -29.28
C PHE A 589 -33.27 29.52 -28.12
N SER A 590 -33.92 28.90 -27.12
CA SER A 590 -34.27 29.57 -25.86
C SER A 590 -33.06 29.78 -24.93
N ASN A 591 -31.99 29.01 -25.12
CA ASN A 591 -30.74 29.14 -24.39
C ASN A 591 -29.67 29.76 -25.32
N GLN A 592 -29.23 30.98 -25.00
CA GLN A 592 -28.27 31.73 -25.80
C GLN A 592 -26.90 31.04 -25.88
N GLU A 593 -26.45 30.42 -24.79
CA GLU A 593 -25.16 29.73 -24.73
C GLU A 593 -25.14 28.47 -25.61
N LEU A 594 -26.28 27.76 -25.67
CA LEU A 594 -26.47 26.65 -26.61
C LEU A 594 -26.38 27.15 -28.05
N SER A 595 -27.05 28.26 -28.38
CA SER A 595 -26.97 28.87 -29.71
C SER A 595 -25.52 29.20 -30.09
N GLU A 596 -24.76 29.85 -29.20
CA GLU A 596 -23.36 30.21 -29.45
C GLU A 596 -22.49 28.98 -29.74
N ILE A 597 -22.57 27.95 -28.90
CA ILE A 597 -21.75 26.74 -29.06
C ILE A 597 -22.16 25.95 -30.31
N VAL A 598 -23.46 25.85 -30.61
CA VAL A 598 -23.95 25.19 -31.83
C VAL A 598 -23.46 25.92 -33.07
N LYS A 599 -23.61 27.25 -33.14
CA LYS A 599 -23.15 28.06 -34.28
C LYS A 599 -21.63 27.95 -34.48
N LEU A 600 -20.85 28.06 -33.41
CA LEU A 600 -19.39 27.88 -33.47
C LEU A 600 -19.03 26.52 -34.07
N PHE A 601 -19.67 25.46 -33.57
CA PHE A 601 -19.34 24.11 -33.97
C PHE A 601 -19.77 23.82 -35.40
N PHE A 602 -20.99 24.18 -35.80
CA PHE A 602 -21.49 23.94 -37.15
C PHE A 602 -20.73 24.73 -38.22
N ALA A 603 -20.28 25.94 -37.91
CA ALA A 603 -19.52 26.76 -38.86
C ALA A 603 -18.13 26.20 -39.19
N LYS A 604 -17.54 25.42 -38.29
CA LYS A 604 -16.14 24.94 -38.41
C LYS A 604 -16.00 23.43 -38.50
N TYR A 605 -17.06 22.67 -38.22
CA TYR A 605 -17.01 21.23 -38.24
C TYR A 605 -16.95 20.69 -39.67
N ASP A 606 -15.95 19.84 -39.91
CA ASP A 606 -15.89 18.95 -41.06
C ASP A 606 -15.60 17.51 -40.58
N LYS A 607 -16.06 16.51 -41.34
CA LYS A 607 -15.86 15.09 -41.01
C LYS A 607 -14.39 14.69 -41.00
N ASN A 608 -13.56 15.33 -41.83
CA ASN A 608 -12.12 15.08 -41.90
C ASN A 608 -11.30 16.07 -41.07
N LEU A 609 -11.93 17.01 -40.38
CA LEU A 609 -11.27 18.10 -39.64
C LEU A 609 -10.07 17.64 -38.79
N LEU A 610 -10.24 16.58 -37.99
CA LEU A 610 -9.16 16.10 -37.11
C LEU A 610 -7.99 15.47 -37.87
N LYS A 611 -8.25 14.86 -39.03
CA LYS A 611 -7.21 14.28 -39.89
C LYS A 611 -6.47 15.38 -40.63
N ASP A 612 -7.19 16.31 -41.24
CA ASP A 612 -6.59 17.43 -41.97
C ASP A 612 -5.70 18.27 -41.04
N LYS A 613 -6.14 18.50 -39.80
CA LYS A 613 -5.33 19.19 -38.79
C LYS A 613 -4.12 18.39 -38.31
N GLN A 614 -4.19 17.06 -38.32
CA GLN A 614 -3.03 16.21 -38.03
C GLN A 614 -2.01 16.32 -39.16
N GLU A 615 -2.42 16.24 -40.42
CA GLU A 615 -1.53 16.38 -41.57
C GLU A 615 -0.84 17.76 -41.59
N GLU A 616 -1.57 18.84 -41.32
CA GLU A 616 -1.00 20.18 -41.14
C GLU A 616 0.05 20.24 -40.01
N ALA A 617 -0.19 19.53 -38.91
CA ALA A 617 0.74 19.49 -37.78
C ALA A 617 1.99 18.65 -38.09
N ASP A 618 1.82 17.51 -38.76
CA ASP A 618 2.90 16.61 -39.16
C ASP A 618 3.82 17.26 -40.20
N GLN A 619 3.26 18.00 -41.16
CA GLN A 619 4.03 18.80 -42.12
C GLN A 619 4.91 19.83 -41.41
N LYS A 620 4.39 20.58 -40.43
CA LYS A 620 5.19 21.54 -39.64
C LYS A 620 6.31 20.87 -38.85
N ILE A 621 6.08 19.67 -38.33
CA ILE A 621 7.12 18.89 -37.62
C ILE A 621 8.19 18.44 -38.62
N SER A 622 7.77 17.93 -39.78
CA SER A 622 8.68 17.53 -40.86
C SER A 622 9.52 18.71 -41.35
N GLU A 623 8.94 19.90 -41.51
CA GLU A 623 9.70 21.11 -41.87
C GLU A 623 10.69 21.52 -40.78
N LYS A 624 10.30 21.39 -39.50
CA LYS A 624 11.13 21.78 -38.34
C LYS A 624 12.30 20.83 -38.08
N PHE A 625 12.15 19.54 -38.37
CA PHE A 625 13.14 18.49 -38.07
C PHE A 625 13.64 17.75 -39.33
N GLY A 626 13.43 18.34 -40.52
CA GLY A 626 13.41 17.73 -41.86
C GLY A 626 14.65 17.03 -42.40
N LEU A 627 15.63 16.69 -41.55
CA LEU A 627 16.78 15.86 -41.90
C LEU A 627 17.06 14.73 -40.90
N LEU A 628 16.39 14.68 -39.73
CA LEU A 628 16.65 13.67 -38.68
C LEU A 628 15.62 12.53 -38.64
N VAL A 629 14.42 12.72 -39.21
CA VAL A 629 13.38 11.67 -39.24
C VAL A 629 13.66 10.59 -40.29
N ASN A 630 14.39 10.91 -41.36
CA ASN A 630 14.77 9.95 -42.41
C ASN A 630 16.03 9.11 -42.06
N LEU A 631 16.63 9.30 -40.87
CA LEU A 631 17.81 8.55 -40.37
C LEU A 631 17.48 7.62 -39.19
N LEU A 632 16.21 7.56 -38.75
CA LEU A 632 15.66 6.56 -37.83
C LEU A 632 14.81 5.56 -38.61
#